data_AF-B6K770-F1
#
_entry.id   AF-B6K770-F1
#
_cell.length_a   1.000
_cell.length_b   1.000
_cell.length_c   1.000
_cell.angle_alpha   90.00
_cell.angle_beta   90.00
_cell.angle_gamma   90.00
#
_symmetry.space_group_name_H-M   'P 1'
#
loop_
_entity.id
_entity.type
_entity.pdbx_description
1 polymer ?
#
loop_
_entity_poly.entity_id
_entity_poly.type
_entity_poly.pdbx_seq_one_letter_code
_entity_poly.pdbx_strand_id
1 'polypeptide(L)'
;MKQLEEQIERFKEVLFENSNASDSDSSIGEGLTNRGQKRKKRAKTAYFGCVGRSAGSGLDVDVYSIGDSKRSVISHYQKRKEPEWLDRDNPYRDINVSELVLPLSKPAQLLDNPDTMSIFKNDVLSQLAETAQQSIVNEHKYTVQLQQLFIALLGDDPNLTVSPNERFGITDEQRSTLLDIVRESLDKSREFVRSLTTIRMNLLRAERYKNKVLSYCRGGEETSEKEQDGNRENESNA
;
A
#
# COMPACT_ATOMS: atom_id res chain seq x y z
N MET A 1 16.42 -43.02 -3.75
CA MET A 1 17.04 -43.45 -5.03
C MET A 1 16.64 -42.51 -6.17
N LYS A 2 15.36 -42.42 -6.56
CA LYS A 2 14.91 -41.53 -7.65
C LYS A 2 15.30 -40.04 -7.52
N GLN A 3 15.20 -39.47 -6.32
CA GLN A 3 15.62 -38.06 -6.09
C GLN A 3 17.12 -37.84 -6.25
N LEU A 4 17.93 -38.86 -5.94
CA LEU A 4 19.39 -38.79 -6.05
C LEU A 4 19.80 -38.91 -7.52
N GLU A 5 19.12 -39.75 -8.29
CA GLU A 5 19.31 -39.89 -9.74
C GLU A 5 18.93 -38.59 -10.48
N GLU A 6 17.80 -37.98 -10.13
CA GLU A 6 17.37 -36.70 -10.72
C GLU A 6 18.35 -35.55 -10.37
N GLN A 7 18.88 -35.53 -9.15
CA GLN A 7 19.92 -34.57 -8.76
C GLN A 7 21.22 -34.79 -9.52
N ILE A 8 21.61 -36.04 -9.76
CA ILE A 8 22.80 -36.37 -10.56
C ILE A 8 22.60 -35.98 -12.03
N GLU A 9 21.41 -36.18 -12.59
CA GLU A 9 21.09 -35.74 -13.96
C GLU A 9 21.15 -34.22 -14.09
N ARG A 10 20.48 -33.48 -13.21
CA ARG A 10 20.57 -32.01 -13.20
C ARG A 10 22.01 -31.52 -13.02
N PHE A 11 22.78 -32.17 -12.16
CA PHE A 11 24.17 -31.80 -11.93
C PHE A 11 25.06 -32.10 -13.15
N LYS A 12 24.81 -33.20 -13.85
CA LYS A 12 25.47 -33.50 -15.13
C LYS A 12 25.11 -32.47 -16.19
N GLU A 13 23.83 -32.10 -16.28
CA GLU A 13 23.34 -31.11 -17.25
C GLU A 13 24.02 -29.75 -17.05
N VAL A 14 24.06 -29.25 -15.81
CA VAL A 14 24.77 -28.02 -15.43
C VAL A 14 26.28 -28.11 -15.70
N LEU A 15 26.89 -29.29 -15.59
CA LEU A 15 28.32 -29.49 -15.89
C LEU A 15 28.62 -29.50 -17.40
N PHE A 16 27.66 -29.92 -18.24
CA PHE A 16 27.80 -29.94 -19.70
C PHE A 16 27.30 -28.68 -20.39
N GLU A 17 26.61 -27.80 -19.67
CA GLU A 17 26.28 -26.47 -20.18
C GLU A 17 27.55 -25.67 -20.50
N ASN A 18 27.57 -25.05 -21.69
CA ASN A 18 28.62 -24.12 -22.05
C ASN A 18 28.56 -22.93 -21.07
N SER A 19 29.58 -22.76 -20.21
CA SER A 19 29.69 -21.69 -19.21
C SER A 19 29.52 -20.24 -19.73
N ASN A 20 29.50 -20.08 -21.06
CA ASN A 20 29.27 -18.83 -21.79
C ASN A 20 27.82 -18.64 -22.28
N ALA A 21 26.92 -19.58 -22.05
CA ALA A 21 25.48 -19.37 -22.20
C ALA A 21 24.99 -18.43 -21.09
N SER A 22 23.96 -17.67 -21.40
CA SER A 22 23.32 -16.70 -20.49
C SER A 22 21.92 -17.22 -20.26
N ASP A 23 21.47 -17.31 -19.00
CA ASP A 23 20.15 -17.82 -18.57
C ASP A 23 18.92 -17.11 -19.17
N SER A 24 19.13 -16.18 -20.10
CA SER A 24 18.11 -15.34 -20.72
C SER A 24 17.52 -15.95 -22.00
N ASP A 25 17.72 -17.25 -22.25
CA ASP A 25 17.35 -17.91 -23.51
C ASP A 25 15.88 -18.37 -23.59
N SER A 26 15.04 -18.02 -22.61
CA SER A 26 13.61 -18.37 -22.66
C SER A 26 12.73 -17.39 -23.46
N SER A 27 13.20 -16.21 -23.91
CA SER A 27 12.26 -15.25 -24.55
C SER A 27 12.80 -14.17 -25.51
N ILE A 28 13.98 -14.29 -26.12
CA ILE A 28 14.41 -13.30 -27.13
C ILE A 28 14.71 -14.00 -28.45
N GLY A 29 13.85 -13.73 -29.44
CA GLY A 29 13.84 -14.35 -30.76
C GLY A 29 15.17 -14.27 -31.52
N GLU A 30 15.27 -15.14 -32.52
CA GLU A 30 16.41 -15.46 -33.39
C GLU A 30 17.15 -14.23 -33.97
N GLY A 31 17.95 -13.56 -33.14
CA GLY A 31 18.93 -12.56 -33.56
C GLY A 31 20.25 -13.20 -33.99
N LEU A 32 20.23 -14.09 -34.99
CA LEU A 32 21.39 -14.84 -35.51
C LEU A 32 22.33 -13.97 -36.36
N THR A 33 22.80 -12.84 -35.84
CA THR A 33 23.94 -12.14 -36.44
C THR A 33 25.20 -12.37 -35.62
N ASN A 34 26.35 -12.55 -36.28
CA ASN A 34 27.66 -12.65 -35.64
C ASN A 34 27.93 -11.46 -34.68
N ARG A 35 27.33 -10.30 -34.96
CA ARG A 35 27.39 -9.11 -34.09
C ARG A 35 26.57 -9.29 -32.81
N GLY A 36 25.37 -9.83 -32.89
CA GLY A 36 24.50 -10.13 -31.75
C GLY A 36 25.15 -11.16 -30.81
N GLN A 37 25.65 -12.26 -31.36
CA GLN A 37 26.34 -13.30 -30.58
C GLN A 37 27.64 -12.80 -29.94
N LYS A 38 28.42 -11.94 -30.62
CA LYS A 38 29.60 -11.28 -30.03
C LYS A 38 29.25 -10.33 -28.88
N ARG A 39 28.12 -9.62 -28.98
CA ARG A 39 27.62 -8.74 -27.89
C ARG A 39 27.09 -9.54 -26.70
N LYS A 40 26.38 -10.65 -26.93
CA LYS A 40 25.86 -11.54 -25.86
C LYS A 40 27.00 -12.12 -25.01
N LYS A 41 28.07 -12.62 -25.64
CA LYS A 41 29.25 -13.16 -24.93
C LYS A 41 29.99 -12.14 -24.05
N ARG A 42 29.84 -10.83 -24.33
CA ARG A 42 30.50 -9.74 -23.57
C ARG A 42 29.54 -8.93 -22.70
N ALA A 43 28.26 -9.29 -22.62
CA ALA A 43 27.30 -8.58 -21.77
C ALA A 43 27.66 -8.70 -20.28
N LYS A 44 28.20 -9.85 -19.85
CA LYS A 44 28.65 -10.08 -18.46
C LYS A 44 29.77 -9.10 -18.02
N THR A 45 30.52 -8.53 -18.97
CA THR A 45 31.59 -7.55 -18.70
C THR A 45 31.15 -6.10 -18.89
N ALA A 46 29.90 -5.84 -19.31
CA ALA A 46 29.36 -4.49 -19.37
C ALA A 46 28.86 -4.06 -17.98
N TYR A 47 29.23 -2.85 -17.54
CA TYR A 47 28.85 -2.30 -16.24
C TYR A 47 28.78 -0.77 -16.33
N PHE A 48 27.68 -0.16 -15.86
CA PHE A 48 27.42 1.30 -15.93
C PHE A 48 27.72 1.95 -17.29
N GLY A 49 27.32 1.32 -18.39
CA GLY A 49 27.54 1.85 -19.75
C GLY A 49 28.97 1.72 -20.27
N CYS A 50 29.93 1.26 -19.46
CA CYS A 50 31.27 0.92 -19.89
C CYS A 50 31.31 -0.51 -20.44
N VAL A 51 31.68 -0.66 -21.71
CA VAL A 51 31.99 -1.95 -22.32
C VAL A 51 33.41 -2.32 -21.88
N GLY A 52 33.59 -3.47 -21.24
CA GLY A 52 34.92 -3.95 -20.80
C GLY A 52 35.97 -3.97 -21.93
N ARG A 53 37.25 -4.09 -21.56
CA ARG A 53 38.40 -4.02 -22.49
C ARG A 53 38.18 -4.90 -23.73
N SER A 54 38.54 -4.37 -24.91
CA SER A 54 38.28 -5.01 -26.21
C SER A 54 39.06 -6.31 -26.43
N ALA A 55 40.17 -6.52 -25.70
CA ALA A 55 41.04 -7.68 -25.78
C ALA A 55 40.90 -8.58 -24.53
N GLY A 56 40.48 -9.82 -24.74
CA GLY A 56 40.46 -10.87 -23.70
C GLY A 56 39.30 -10.79 -22.69
N SER A 57 38.95 -11.95 -22.13
CA SER A 57 38.28 -12.02 -20.83
C SER A 57 39.25 -11.45 -19.80
N GLY A 58 38.86 -10.43 -19.04
CA GLY A 58 39.70 -9.87 -17.97
C GLY A 58 39.88 -10.78 -16.75
N LEU A 59 39.49 -12.05 -16.88
CA LEU A 59 39.67 -13.09 -15.88
C LEU A 59 40.91 -13.89 -16.26
N ASP A 60 41.83 -14.01 -15.29
CA ASP A 60 42.97 -14.90 -15.39
C ASP A 60 42.45 -16.34 -15.16
N VAL A 61 42.62 -17.20 -16.16
CA VAL A 61 42.05 -18.54 -16.19
C VAL A 61 43.18 -19.55 -16.34
N ASP A 62 43.51 -20.22 -15.24
CA ASP A 62 44.49 -21.29 -15.22
C ASP A 62 43.82 -22.60 -15.61
N VAL A 63 44.42 -23.33 -16.55
CA VAL A 63 43.91 -24.62 -17.01
C VAL A 63 44.74 -25.74 -16.39
N TYR A 64 44.10 -26.55 -15.56
CA TYR A 64 44.71 -27.73 -14.94
C TYR A 64 44.17 -28.99 -15.61
N SER A 65 45.06 -29.93 -15.94
CA SER A 65 44.68 -31.28 -16.38
C SER A 65 44.52 -32.19 -15.17
N ILE A 66 43.32 -32.75 -15.00
CA ILE A 66 43.05 -33.80 -14.01
C ILE A 66 42.70 -35.06 -14.81
N GLY A 67 43.65 -36.00 -14.88
CA GLY A 67 43.57 -37.16 -15.78
C GLY A 67 43.53 -36.73 -17.26
N ASP A 68 42.63 -37.31 -18.05
CA ASP A 68 42.45 -36.97 -19.47
C ASP A 68 41.59 -35.71 -19.70
N SER A 69 41.06 -35.10 -18.64
CA SER A 69 40.14 -33.96 -18.74
C SER A 69 40.81 -32.65 -18.31
N LYS A 70 40.64 -31.60 -19.12
CA LYS A 70 41.14 -30.25 -18.82
C LYS A 70 40.03 -29.43 -18.16
N ARG A 71 40.31 -28.88 -16.97
CA ARG A 71 39.42 -27.95 -16.28
C ARG A 71 40.06 -26.58 -16.18
N SER A 72 39.28 -25.56 -16.51
CA SER A 72 39.67 -24.16 -16.35
C SER A 72 39.20 -23.63 -14.99
N VAL A 73 40.11 -23.08 -14.21
CA VAL A 73 39.86 -22.49 -12.89
C VAL A 73 40.24 -21.02 -12.94
N ILE A 74 39.34 -20.14 -12.50
CA ILE A 74 39.59 -18.71 -12.44
C ILE A 74 40.43 -18.45 -11.18
N SER A 75 41.70 -18.08 -11.33
CA SER A 75 42.64 -17.96 -10.20
C SER A 75 42.54 -16.62 -9.47
N HIS A 76 42.14 -15.55 -10.16
CA HIS A 76 42.04 -14.21 -9.57
C HIS A 76 40.74 -13.49 -9.92
N TYR A 77 39.84 -13.37 -8.94
CA TYR A 77 38.68 -12.47 -9.02
C TYR A 77 39.11 -11.07 -8.57
N GLN A 78 39.45 -10.18 -9.51
CA GLN A 78 39.61 -8.77 -9.17
C GLN A 78 38.24 -8.17 -8.84
N LYS A 79 38.04 -7.77 -7.58
CA LYS A 79 36.85 -7.01 -7.17
C LYS A 79 36.79 -5.73 -8.02
N ARG A 80 35.67 -5.53 -8.73
CA ARG A 80 35.47 -4.36 -9.59
C ARG A 80 35.67 -3.11 -8.74
N LYS A 81 36.67 -2.30 -9.04
CA LYS A 81 36.82 -0.97 -8.43
C LYS A 81 35.74 -0.08 -9.03
N GLU A 82 34.91 0.50 -8.18
CA GLU A 82 33.95 1.51 -8.62
C GLU A 82 34.72 2.70 -9.21
N PRO A 83 34.28 3.23 -10.36
CA PRO A 83 34.92 4.38 -10.98
C PRO A 83 34.93 5.59 -10.03
N GLU A 84 36.07 6.28 -9.89
CA GLU A 84 36.20 7.48 -9.02
C GLU A 84 35.23 8.62 -9.36
N TRP A 85 34.66 8.64 -10.56
CA TRP A 85 33.68 9.64 -10.97
C TRP A 85 32.27 9.39 -10.39
N LEU A 86 31.98 8.21 -9.83
CA LEU A 86 30.72 7.98 -9.11
C LEU A 86 30.61 8.82 -7.83
N ASP A 87 31.73 9.17 -7.19
CA ASP A 87 31.72 9.84 -5.87
C ASP A 87 31.77 11.37 -5.94
N ARG A 88 32.24 11.95 -7.06
CA ARG A 88 32.43 13.41 -7.17
C ARG A 88 31.16 14.16 -7.56
N ASP A 89 30.32 13.56 -8.39
CA ASP A 89 29.11 14.20 -8.94
C ASP A 89 27.82 13.50 -8.52
N ASN A 90 27.83 12.67 -7.47
CA ASN A 90 26.59 12.07 -6.97
C ASN A 90 25.71 13.15 -6.34
N PRO A 91 24.58 13.56 -6.97
CA PRO A 91 23.73 14.62 -6.44
C PRO A 91 23.05 14.23 -5.12
N TYR A 92 23.20 12.97 -4.69
CA TYR A 92 22.62 12.42 -3.47
C TYR A 92 23.64 12.14 -2.38
N ARG A 93 24.88 12.62 -2.51
CA ARG A 93 25.94 12.41 -1.51
C ARG A 93 25.57 12.91 -0.12
N ASP A 94 24.77 13.98 -0.05
CA ASP A 94 24.32 14.59 1.21
C ASP A 94 23.07 13.90 1.79
N ILE A 95 22.45 12.98 1.04
CA ILE A 95 21.27 12.24 1.50
C ILE A 95 21.75 10.97 2.20
N ASN A 96 21.78 11.01 3.53
CA ASN A 96 22.09 9.83 4.31
C ASN A 96 20.88 8.90 4.41
N VAL A 97 20.71 8.02 3.41
CA VAL A 97 19.60 7.06 3.34
C VAL A 97 19.54 6.18 4.59
N SER A 98 20.69 5.91 5.22
CA SER A 98 20.73 5.14 6.46
C SER A 98 19.99 5.85 7.60
N GLU A 99 20.11 7.18 7.69
CA GLU A 99 19.45 8.00 8.71
C GLU A 99 17.94 8.09 8.48
N LEU A 100 17.51 8.20 7.22
CA LEU A 100 16.09 8.23 6.85
C LEU A 100 15.36 6.91 7.14
N VAL A 101 16.06 5.78 7.09
CA VAL A 101 15.47 4.44 7.27
C VAL A 101 15.57 3.94 8.71
N LEU A 102 16.29 4.65 9.60
CA LEU A 102 16.38 4.27 11.00
C LEU A 102 15.00 4.37 11.69
N PRO A 103 14.60 3.34 12.47
CA PRO A 103 13.42 3.47 13.31
C PRO A 103 13.62 4.60 14.34
N LEU A 104 12.58 5.41 14.56
CA LEU A 104 12.62 6.51 15.52
C LEU A 104 12.96 5.98 16.92
N SER A 105 14.07 6.47 17.48
CA SER A 105 14.54 6.04 18.81
C SER A 105 13.93 6.86 19.95
N LYS A 106 13.64 8.14 19.68
CA LYS A 106 13.04 9.09 20.63
C LYS A 106 11.84 9.78 19.99
N PRO A 107 10.77 10.07 20.75
CA PRO A 107 9.60 10.77 20.21
C PRO A 107 9.92 12.18 19.71
N ALA A 108 10.92 12.87 20.29
CA ALA A 108 11.35 14.19 19.85
C ALA A 108 11.83 14.21 18.38
N GLN A 109 12.41 13.12 17.89
CA GLN A 109 12.91 12.98 16.51
C GLN A 109 11.79 13.03 15.46
N LEU A 110 10.52 12.89 15.88
CA LEU A 110 9.35 13.06 15.02
C LEU A 110 9.21 14.49 14.49
N LEU A 111 9.65 15.48 15.28
CA LEU A 111 9.59 16.90 14.92
C LEU A 111 10.67 17.30 13.91
N ASP A 112 11.79 16.59 13.91
CA ASP A 112 12.95 16.89 13.07
C ASP A 112 12.73 16.46 11.61
N ASN A 113 11.93 15.41 11.40
CA ASN A 113 11.63 14.87 10.08
C ASN A 113 10.42 15.59 9.43
N PRO A 114 10.60 16.30 8.31
CA PRO A 114 9.52 17.08 7.68
C PRO A 114 8.41 16.19 7.13
N ASP A 115 8.75 15.01 6.61
CA ASP A 115 7.80 14.07 6.02
C ASP A 115 6.84 13.52 7.07
N THR A 116 7.36 13.08 8.22
CA THR A 116 6.51 12.63 9.33
C THR A 116 5.68 13.79 9.88
N MET A 117 6.28 14.98 10.05
CA MET A 117 5.56 16.14 10.56
C MET A 117 4.41 16.57 9.64
N SER A 118 4.54 16.39 8.31
CA SER A 118 3.46 16.70 7.35
C SER A 118 2.20 15.88 7.63
N ILE A 119 2.35 14.58 7.96
CA ILE A 119 1.26 13.67 8.31
C ILE A 119 0.53 14.17 9.56
N PHE A 120 1.28 14.70 10.54
CA PHE A 120 0.72 15.23 11.76
C PHE A 120 0.12 16.64 11.62
N LYS A 121 0.53 17.42 10.61
CA LYS A 121 -0.07 18.74 10.33
C LYS A 121 -1.40 18.64 9.61
N ASN A 122 -1.58 17.62 8.77
CA ASN A 122 -2.77 17.46 7.96
C ASN A 122 -4.02 17.18 8.80
N ASP A 123 -5.10 17.91 8.53
CA ASP A 123 -6.39 17.77 9.24
C ASP A 123 -7.36 16.78 8.57
N VAL A 124 -6.80 15.81 7.85
CA VAL A 124 -7.58 14.84 7.06
C VAL A 124 -8.48 13.98 7.95
N LEU A 125 -8.05 13.65 9.17
CA LEU A 125 -8.84 12.84 10.10
C LEU A 125 -10.11 13.56 10.56
N SER A 126 -10.02 14.86 10.87
CA SER A 126 -11.18 15.67 11.27
C SER A 126 -12.15 15.84 10.10
N GLN A 127 -11.63 16.15 8.91
CA GLN A 127 -12.44 16.24 7.68
C GLN A 127 -13.15 14.92 7.36
N LEU A 128 -12.47 13.78 7.51
CA LEU A 128 -13.08 12.46 7.32
C LEU A 128 -14.15 12.18 8.39
N ALA A 129 -13.94 12.60 9.64
CA ALA A 129 -14.91 12.43 10.71
C ALA A 129 -16.16 13.32 10.49
N GLU A 130 -15.97 14.54 9.97
CA GLU A 130 -17.06 15.46 9.63
C GLU A 130 -17.86 14.96 8.42
N THR A 131 -17.19 14.52 7.35
CA THR A 131 -17.88 13.94 6.19
C THR A 131 -18.63 12.65 6.56
N ALA A 132 -18.07 11.81 7.43
CA ALA A 132 -18.77 10.66 7.99
C ALA A 132 -20.01 11.10 8.80
N GLN A 133 -19.92 12.17 9.60
CA GLN A 133 -21.07 12.70 10.34
C GLN A 133 -22.18 13.20 9.40
N GLN A 134 -21.82 13.93 8.34
CA GLN A 134 -22.79 14.41 7.35
C GLN A 134 -23.49 13.24 6.66
N SER A 135 -22.74 12.20 6.29
CA SER A 135 -23.28 10.98 5.71
C SER A 135 -24.22 10.24 6.68
N ILE A 136 -23.89 10.14 7.97
CA ILE A 136 -24.80 9.57 9.00
C ILE A 136 -26.11 10.37 9.09
N VAL A 137 -26.04 11.70 9.10
CA VAL A 137 -27.24 12.57 9.18
C VAL A 137 -28.11 12.41 7.93
N ASN A 138 -27.49 12.33 6.75
CA ASN A 138 -28.21 12.10 5.51
C ASN A 138 -28.87 10.72 5.50
N GLU A 139 -28.14 9.69 5.91
CA GLU A 139 -28.68 8.33 6.00
C GLU A 139 -29.85 8.26 6.98
N HIS A 140 -29.75 8.93 8.13
CA HIS A 140 -30.84 8.97 9.10
C HIS A 140 -32.12 9.59 8.51
N LYS A 141 -31.99 10.66 7.71
CA LYS A 141 -33.14 11.24 6.98
C LYS A 141 -33.74 10.23 6.01
N TYR A 142 -32.91 9.49 5.26
CA TYR A 142 -33.38 8.43 4.36
C TYR A 142 -34.06 7.30 5.12
N THR A 143 -33.54 6.87 6.28
CA THR A 143 -34.17 5.85 7.12
C THR A 143 -35.56 6.28 7.57
N VAL A 144 -35.74 7.53 7.98
CA VAL A 144 -37.05 8.07 8.38
C VAL A 144 -38.03 8.07 7.21
N GLN A 145 -37.59 8.46 6.02
CA GLN A 145 -38.42 8.42 4.80
C GLN A 145 -38.81 6.98 4.44
N LEU A 146 -37.88 6.02 4.51
CA LEU A 146 -38.17 4.61 4.28
C LEU A 146 -39.13 4.03 5.33
N GLN A 147 -39.00 4.43 6.59
CA GLN A 147 -39.93 4.05 7.65
C GLN A 147 -41.33 4.59 7.40
N GLN A 148 -41.45 5.86 7.01
CA GLN A 148 -42.73 6.46 6.64
C GLN A 148 -43.36 5.73 5.45
N LEU A 149 -42.58 5.43 4.41
CA LEU A 149 -43.03 4.65 3.26
C LEU A 149 -43.47 3.24 3.66
N PHE A 150 -42.74 2.58 4.55
CA PHE A 150 -43.11 1.26 5.06
C PHE A 150 -44.45 1.29 5.82
N ILE A 151 -44.66 2.28 6.68
CA ILE A 151 -45.94 2.48 7.41
C ILE A 151 -47.07 2.77 6.43
N ALA A 152 -46.83 3.64 5.45
CA ALA A 152 -47.81 3.96 4.41
C ALA A 152 -48.19 2.69 3.64
N LEU A 153 -47.22 1.87 3.20
CA LEU A 153 -47.45 0.61 2.48
C LEU A 153 -48.19 -0.44 3.31
N LEU A 154 -48.10 -0.40 4.64
CA LEU A 154 -48.92 -1.25 5.53
C LEU A 154 -50.38 -0.77 5.62
N GLY A 155 -50.65 0.49 5.26
CA GLY A 155 -51.98 1.09 5.35
C GLY A 155 -52.31 1.67 6.73
N ASP A 156 -51.29 1.83 7.59
CA ASP A 156 -51.41 2.27 8.98
C ASP A 156 -51.22 3.80 9.13
N ASP A 157 -51.11 4.54 8.02
CA ASP A 157 -50.94 6.00 8.06
C ASP A 157 -52.29 6.70 8.28
N PRO A 158 -52.49 7.43 9.40
CA PRO A 158 -53.74 8.13 9.69
C PRO A 158 -54.08 9.22 8.68
N ASN A 159 -53.11 9.67 7.86
CA ASN A 159 -53.33 10.70 6.85
C ASN A 159 -53.80 10.15 5.49
N LEU A 160 -53.71 8.83 5.25
CA LEU A 160 -54.22 8.21 4.04
C LEU A 160 -55.63 7.68 4.27
N THR A 161 -56.60 8.27 3.57
CA THR A 161 -58.01 7.83 3.58
C THR A 161 -58.28 6.60 2.73
N VAL A 162 -57.35 6.25 1.84
CA VAL A 162 -57.44 5.11 0.91
C VAL A 162 -56.15 4.31 0.99
N SER A 163 -56.26 3.00 0.95
CA SER A 163 -55.09 2.12 0.94
C SER A 163 -54.18 2.45 -0.27
N PRO A 164 -52.84 2.50 -0.11
CA PRO A 164 -51.95 2.86 -1.22
C PRO A 164 -52.14 1.95 -2.44
N ASN A 165 -52.47 0.67 -2.23
CA ASN A 165 -52.61 -0.30 -3.31
C ASN A 165 -53.75 0.06 -4.25
N GLU A 166 -54.89 0.48 -3.70
CA GLU A 166 -56.06 0.90 -4.48
C GLU A 166 -55.78 2.22 -5.21
N ARG A 167 -55.00 3.12 -4.60
CA ARG A 167 -54.66 4.41 -5.20
C ARG A 167 -53.64 4.32 -6.32
N PHE A 168 -52.69 3.39 -6.21
CA PHE A 168 -51.60 3.20 -7.18
C PHE A 168 -51.83 2.03 -8.14
N GLY A 169 -52.91 1.26 -7.96
CA GLY A 169 -53.22 0.09 -8.79
C GLY A 169 -52.20 -1.04 -8.64
N ILE A 170 -51.56 -1.16 -7.47
CA ILE A 170 -50.50 -2.15 -7.20
C ILE A 170 -51.16 -3.49 -6.86
N THR A 171 -50.68 -4.58 -7.48
CA THR A 171 -51.16 -5.93 -7.13
C THR A 171 -50.64 -6.36 -5.76
N ASP A 172 -51.35 -7.23 -5.04
CA ASP A 172 -50.93 -7.68 -3.71
C ASP A 172 -49.55 -8.38 -3.72
N GLU A 173 -49.22 -9.06 -4.82
CA GLU A 173 -47.89 -9.68 -5.02
C GLU A 173 -46.78 -8.62 -5.12
N GLN A 174 -47.04 -7.54 -5.87
CA GLN A 174 -46.11 -6.40 -5.99
C GLN A 174 -45.96 -5.65 -4.66
N ARG A 175 -47.06 -5.51 -3.91
CA ARG A 175 -47.02 -4.92 -2.57
C ARG A 175 -46.14 -5.75 -1.63
N SER A 176 -46.32 -7.07 -1.61
CA SER A 176 -45.51 -7.96 -0.75
C SER A 176 -44.03 -7.86 -1.09
N THR A 177 -43.67 -7.91 -2.38
CA THR A 177 -42.26 -7.77 -2.81
C THR A 177 -41.69 -6.40 -2.48
N LEU A 178 -42.47 -5.32 -2.63
CA LEU A 178 -42.04 -3.98 -2.23
C LEU A 178 -41.82 -3.89 -0.71
N LEU A 179 -42.68 -4.49 0.11
CA LEU A 179 -42.51 -4.53 1.56
C LEU A 179 -41.22 -5.23 1.95
N ASP A 180 -40.90 -6.35 1.31
CA ASP A 180 -39.65 -7.09 1.55
C ASP A 180 -38.42 -6.25 1.18
N ILE A 181 -38.44 -5.59 0.01
CA ILE A 181 -37.36 -4.71 -0.44
C ILE A 181 -37.17 -3.53 0.51
N VAL A 182 -38.27 -2.87 0.92
CA VAL A 182 -38.21 -1.73 1.82
C VAL A 182 -37.67 -2.16 3.17
N ARG A 183 -38.11 -3.30 3.71
CA ARG A 183 -37.59 -3.86 4.95
C ARG A 183 -36.09 -4.15 4.86
N GLU A 184 -35.66 -4.83 3.80
CA GLU A 184 -34.24 -5.12 3.56
C GLU A 184 -33.41 -3.83 3.45
N SER A 185 -33.92 -2.82 2.73
CA SER A 185 -33.24 -1.53 2.61
C SER A 185 -33.13 -0.78 3.93
N LEU A 186 -34.14 -0.86 4.78
CA LEU A 186 -34.17 -0.25 6.10
C LEU A 186 -33.15 -0.93 7.03
N ASP A 187 -33.08 -2.26 7.00
CA ASP A 187 -32.09 -3.01 7.78
C ASP A 187 -30.66 -2.68 7.33
N LYS A 188 -30.40 -2.63 6.01
CA LYS A 188 -29.12 -2.19 5.45
C LYS A 188 -28.75 -0.76 5.86
N SER A 189 -29.72 0.17 5.80
CA SER A 189 -29.54 1.57 6.21
C SER A 189 -29.13 1.68 7.69
N ARG A 190 -29.76 0.89 8.57
CA ARG A 190 -29.40 0.83 10.00
C ARG A 190 -28.01 0.26 10.23
N GLU A 191 -27.62 -0.79 9.50
CA GLU A 191 -26.28 -1.35 9.57
C GLU A 191 -25.22 -0.37 9.05
N PHE A 192 -25.53 0.35 7.97
CA PHE A 192 -24.68 1.43 7.46
C PHE A 192 -24.46 2.51 8.53
N VAL A 193 -25.52 3.01 9.18
CA VAL A 193 -25.39 4.00 10.26
C VAL A 193 -24.52 3.46 11.40
N ARG A 194 -24.71 2.20 11.83
CA ARG A 194 -23.91 1.59 12.90
C ARG A 194 -22.43 1.47 12.53
N SER A 195 -22.14 0.97 11.33
CA SER A 195 -20.77 0.82 10.85
C SER A 195 -20.08 2.17 10.70
N LEU A 196 -20.74 3.15 10.10
CA LEU A 196 -20.19 4.48 9.89
C LEU A 196 -20.00 5.25 11.20
N THR A 197 -20.90 5.06 12.18
CA THR A 197 -20.72 5.60 13.54
C THR A 197 -19.45 5.03 14.19
N THR A 198 -19.21 3.72 14.05
CA THR A 198 -17.99 3.08 14.56
C THR A 198 -16.74 3.65 13.90
N ILE A 199 -16.77 3.81 12.57
CA ILE A 199 -15.68 4.42 11.79
C ILE A 199 -15.42 5.85 12.28
N ARG A 200 -16.47 6.68 12.42
CA ARG A 200 -16.34 8.05 12.92
C ARG A 200 -15.70 8.09 14.31
N MET A 201 -16.12 7.24 15.23
CA MET A 201 -15.54 7.19 16.57
C MET A 201 -14.06 6.78 16.54
N ASN A 202 -13.70 5.85 15.66
CA ASN A 202 -12.31 5.45 15.47
C ASN A 202 -11.45 6.58 14.86
N LEU A 203 -12.00 7.38 13.94
CA LEU A 203 -11.32 8.55 13.37
C LEU A 203 -11.05 9.61 14.45
N LEU A 204 -12.07 9.94 15.27
CA LEU A 204 -11.91 10.88 16.39
C LEU A 204 -10.93 10.35 17.46
N ARG A 205 -10.89 9.04 17.67
CA ARG A 205 -9.91 8.41 18.56
C ARG A 205 -8.50 8.50 18.00
N ALA A 206 -8.33 8.24 16.70
CA ALA A 206 -7.05 8.39 16.02
C ALA A 206 -6.54 9.84 16.07
N GLU A 207 -7.44 10.82 15.89
CA GLU A 207 -7.13 12.24 16.02
C GLU A 207 -6.66 12.61 17.44
N ARG A 208 -7.34 12.11 18.47
CA ARG A 208 -6.90 12.30 19.87
C ARG A 208 -5.52 11.67 20.12
N TYR A 209 -5.26 10.49 19.58
CA TYR A 209 -3.92 9.86 19.70
C TYR A 209 -2.85 10.64 18.95
N LYS A 210 -3.16 11.14 17.76
CA LYS A 210 -2.28 12.01 16.99
C LYS A 210 -1.88 13.25 17.81
N ASN A 211 -2.85 13.92 18.42
CA ASN A 211 -2.61 15.10 19.26
C ASN A 211 -1.82 14.75 20.53
N LYS A 212 -2.08 13.59 21.14
CA LYS A 212 -1.34 13.09 22.30
C LYS A 212 0.12 12.77 21.96
N VAL A 213 0.39 12.19 20.80
CA VAL A 213 1.76 11.95 20.33
C VAL A 213 2.49 13.28 20.14
N LEU A 214 1.85 14.26 19.48
CA LEU A 214 2.42 15.59 19.31
C LEU A 214 2.72 16.30 20.63
N SER A 215 1.85 16.19 21.63
CA SER A 215 2.10 16.80 22.94
C SER A 215 3.28 16.15 23.66
N TYR A 216 3.41 14.81 23.59
CA TYR A 216 4.60 14.12 24.11
C TYR A 216 5.88 14.54 23.39
N CYS A 217 5.86 14.68 22.07
CA CYS A 217 7.03 15.12 21.29
C CYS A 217 7.49 16.53 21.67
N ARG A 218 6.59 17.40 22.14
CA ARG A 218 6.88 18.78 22.56
C ARG A 218 7.38 18.92 24.00
N GLY A 219 7.55 17.83 24.75
CA GLY A 219 8.08 17.87 26.12
C GLY A 219 7.05 17.75 27.23
N GLY A 220 5.79 17.40 26.91
CA GLY A 220 4.82 16.88 27.87
C GLY A 220 4.54 17.77 29.09
N GLU A 221 3.86 18.89 28.90
CA GLU A 221 2.90 19.32 29.92
C GLU A 221 1.56 18.68 29.58
N GLU A 222 1.06 17.84 30.48
CA GLU A 222 -0.32 17.40 30.45
C GLU A 222 -1.19 18.66 30.50
N THR A 223 -1.76 19.07 29.37
CA THR A 223 -2.95 19.93 29.38
C THR A 223 -4.10 19.05 29.86
N SER A 224 -4.14 18.82 31.16
CA SER A 224 -5.34 18.44 31.89
C SER A 224 -6.38 19.52 31.62
N GLU A 225 -7.50 19.09 31.03
CA GLU A 225 -8.84 19.65 31.25
C GLU A 225 -8.94 21.19 31.33
N LYS A 226 -9.16 21.83 30.18
CA LYS A 226 -9.97 23.06 30.13
C LYS A 226 -11.06 22.94 29.06
N GLU A 227 -11.92 21.95 29.24
CA GLU A 227 -13.33 22.02 28.82
C GLU A 227 -14.17 22.11 30.09
N GLN A 228 -14.28 23.32 30.65
CA GLN A 228 -15.38 23.76 31.52
C GLN A 228 -15.10 25.22 31.95
N ASP A 229 -15.58 26.16 31.13
CA ASP A 229 -16.18 27.45 31.55
C ASP A 229 -16.33 28.36 30.32
N GLY A 230 -17.34 28.05 29.51
CA GLY A 230 -17.81 28.92 28.43
C GLY A 230 -19.34 28.93 28.32
N ASN A 231 -20.04 28.36 29.30
CA ASN A 231 -21.50 28.29 29.31
C ASN A 231 -22.04 28.79 30.65
N ARG A 232 -21.84 30.09 30.94
CA ARG A 232 -22.51 30.78 32.06
C ARG A 232 -22.53 32.31 31.96
N GLU A 233 -22.56 32.89 30.75
CA GLU A 233 -22.89 34.31 30.59
C GLU A 233 -23.69 34.50 29.28
N ASN A 234 -24.99 34.19 29.31
CA ASN A 234 -26.01 34.75 28.41
C ASN A 234 -27.45 34.47 28.92
N GLU A 235 -27.64 34.47 30.24
CA GLU A 235 -28.95 34.65 30.89
C GLU A 235 -28.84 35.81 31.89
N SER A 236 -28.50 36.99 31.40
CA SER A 236 -28.64 38.26 32.14
C SER A 236 -28.45 39.45 31.20
N ASN A 237 -29.38 39.61 30.26
CA ASN A 237 -29.80 40.87 29.66
C ASN A 237 -31.13 40.53 28.96
N ALA A 238 -32.26 40.72 29.64
CA ALA A 238 -33.05 41.96 29.58
C ALA A 238 -33.78 42.08 28.23
#